data_AF-A0A8C0CTJ5-F1
#
_entry.id   AF-A0A8C0CTJ5-F1
#
_cell.length_a   1.000
_cell.length_b   1.000
_cell.length_c   1.000
_cell.angle_alpha   90.00
_cell.angle_beta   90.00
_cell.angle_gamma   90.00
#
_symmetry.space_group_name_H-M   'P 1'
#
loop_
_entity.id
_entity.type
_entity.pdbx_description
1 polymer ?
#
loop_
_entity_poly.entity_id
_entity_poly.type
_entity_poly.pdbx_seq_one_letter_code
_entity_poly.pdbx_strand_id
1 'polypeptide(L)'
;MAVAAVFPALARMLPLSRRHLVSPSLRVTSFRRCYRGDSPTDSQKDMIEIPLPPWRERTDESIETKRARLLYESRKRGMLENCILLSLFAKAHLHHMTEKQLNLYDRLINEPSNDWDIYYWATGTGHDKQHKVKIGLGLI
;
A
#
# COMPACT_ATOMS: atom_id res chain seq x y z
N MET A 1 23.71 -62.82 44.07
CA MET A 1 22.58 -62.09 44.66
C MET A 1 22.99 -60.63 44.80
N ALA A 2 22.19 -59.72 44.24
CA ALA A 2 22.29 -58.25 44.38
C ALA A 2 22.37 -57.84 45.88
N VAL A 3 22.75 -56.64 46.30
CA VAL A 3 22.13 -55.34 46.00
C VAL A 3 23.00 -54.17 46.47
N ALA A 4 22.77 -53.03 45.81
CA ALA A 4 22.76 -51.66 46.34
C ALA A 4 24.10 -50.90 46.49
N ALA A 5 24.33 -50.06 45.47
CA ALA A 5 25.16 -48.87 45.53
C ALA A 5 24.56 -47.80 46.44
N VAL A 6 25.39 -47.11 47.22
CA VAL A 6 25.14 -45.75 47.72
C VAL A 6 26.47 -45.00 47.76
N PHE A 7 26.72 -44.17 46.75
CA PHE A 7 27.75 -43.13 46.79
C PHE A 7 27.06 -41.78 46.96
N PRO A 8 27.45 -40.93 47.92
CA PRO A 8 26.87 -39.61 48.08
C PRO A 8 27.37 -38.66 46.98
N ALA A 9 26.44 -37.84 46.50
CA ALA A 9 26.60 -36.91 45.39
C ALA A 9 27.66 -35.81 45.66
N LEU A 10 28.65 -35.71 44.78
CA LEU A 10 29.55 -34.56 44.68
C LEU A 10 28.90 -33.48 43.80
N ALA A 11 28.14 -32.58 44.42
CA ALA A 11 27.73 -31.32 43.78
C ALA A 11 28.92 -30.35 43.76
N ARG A 12 29.74 -30.40 42.70
CA ARG A 12 30.72 -29.33 42.43
C ARG A 12 30.04 -28.21 41.65
N MET A 13 29.60 -27.19 42.36
CA MET A 13 29.25 -25.90 41.77
C MET A 13 30.47 -25.30 41.09
N LEU A 14 30.37 -25.03 39.78
CA LEU A 14 31.34 -24.23 39.04
C LEU A 14 31.09 -22.74 39.35
N PRO A 15 32.10 -21.96 39.80
CA PRO A 15 31.95 -20.53 39.96
C PRO A 15 31.94 -19.86 38.58
N LEU A 16 30.83 -19.20 38.21
CA LEU A 16 30.76 -18.33 37.05
C LEU A 16 31.66 -17.11 37.29
N SER A 17 32.83 -17.11 36.65
CA SER A 17 33.82 -16.04 36.71
C SER A 17 33.24 -14.76 36.08
N ARG A 18 32.95 -13.77 36.93
CA ARG A 18 32.48 -12.44 36.55
C ARG A 18 33.64 -11.64 35.96
N ARG A 19 33.82 -11.73 34.64
CA ARG A 19 34.78 -10.86 33.93
C ARG A 19 34.18 -9.47 33.75
N HIS A 20 34.73 -8.53 34.51
CA HIS A 20 34.55 -7.10 34.29
C HIS A 20 35.23 -6.71 32.98
N LEU A 21 34.43 -6.38 31.96
CA LEU A 21 34.92 -5.66 30.79
C LEU A 21 34.41 -4.22 30.88
N VAL A 22 35.35 -3.33 31.14
CA VAL A 22 35.21 -1.87 31.16
C VAL A 22 34.61 -1.43 29.82
N SER A 23 33.43 -0.81 29.87
CA SER A 23 32.78 -0.25 28.69
C SER A 23 33.59 0.94 28.17
N PRO A 24 33.96 1.01 26.88
CA PRO A 24 34.51 2.23 26.32
C PRO A 24 33.39 3.26 26.26
N SER A 25 33.52 4.35 27.01
CA SER A 25 32.68 5.54 26.84
C SER A 25 32.97 6.13 25.46
N LEU A 26 32.26 5.67 24.44
CA LEU A 26 32.18 6.38 23.17
C LEU A 26 31.47 7.70 23.46
N ARG A 27 32.23 8.80 23.52
CA ARG A 27 31.67 10.13 23.27
C ARG A 27 31.11 10.10 21.87
N VAL A 28 29.84 9.75 21.76
CA VAL A 28 29.03 10.08 20.60
C VAL A 28 28.93 11.60 20.64
N THR A 29 29.79 12.28 19.88
CA THR A 29 29.42 13.61 19.40
C THR A 29 28.10 13.38 18.68
N SER A 30 27.01 13.87 19.27
CA SER A 30 25.72 13.90 18.60
C SER A 30 25.93 14.77 17.36
N PHE A 31 26.22 14.14 16.22
CA PHE A 31 26.01 14.78 14.95
C PHE A 31 24.50 15.00 14.87
N ARG A 32 24.07 16.15 15.39
CA ARG A 32 22.81 16.78 15.08
C ARG A 32 22.85 17.09 13.59
N ARG A 33 22.66 16.06 12.77
CA ARG A 33 22.27 16.22 11.37
C ARG A 33 20.80 16.63 11.38
N CYS A 34 20.54 17.81 11.93
CA CYS A 34 19.26 18.47 11.79
C CYS A 34 19.17 18.90 10.34
N TYR A 35 18.25 18.30 9.59
CA TYR A 35 17.79 18.93 8.36
C TYR A 35 17.16 20.26 8.78
N ARG A 36 17.75 21.37 8.34
CA ARG A 36 17.39 22.73 8.79
C ARG A 36 16.08 23.25 8.18
N GLY A 37 15.42 22.48 7.31
CA GLY A 37 14.17 22.89 6.67
C GLY A 37 14.30 24.01 5.64
N ASP A 38 15.47 24.64 5.52
CA ASP A 38 15.75 25.68 4.52
C ASP A 38 16.06 25.04 3.15
N SER A 39 15.15 24.21 2.63
CA SER A 39 15.15 23.92 1.18
C SER A 39 14.58 25.15 0.47
N PRO A 40 15.28 25.72 -0.53
CA PRO A 40 14.68 26.70 -1.42
C PRO A 40 13.35 26.16 -1.93
N THR A 41 12.32 27.00 -1.95
CA THR A 41 10.97 26.66 -2.42
C THR A 41 11.11 25.77 -3.64
N ASP A 42 10.58 24.55 -3.56
CA ASP A 42 10.53 23.61 -4.66
C ASP A 42 9.80 24.28 -5.82
N SER A 43 10.58 24.98 -6.64
CA SER A 43 10.08 25.64 -7.83
C SER A 43 9.64 24.49 -8.70
N GLN A 44 8.32 24.30 -8.82
CA GLN A 44 7.58 23.31 -9.63
C GLN A 44 8.11 23.02 -11.06
N LYS A 45 9.17 23.69 -11.46
CA LYS A 45 9.96 23.57 -12.68
C LYS A 45 10.48 22.15 -12.94
N ASP A 46 10.58 21.31 -11.92
CA ASP A 46 10.99 19.90 -12.06
C ASP A 46 9.81 18.93 -12.26
N MET A 47 8.56 19.42 -12.36
CA MET A 47 7.42 18.61 -12.80
C MET A 47 7.49 18.29 -14.29
N ILE A 48 8.32 17.32 -14.64
CA ILE A 48 8.25 16.65 -15.93
C ILE A 48 7.00 15.77 -15.88
N GLU A 49 5.89 16.24 -16.45
CA GLU A 49 4.72 15.41 -16.71
C GLU A 49 5.10 14.35 -17.74
N ILE A 50 5.48 13.16 -17.26
CA ILE A 50 5.67 11.99 -18.11
C ILE A 50 4.28 11.58 -18.60
N PRO A 51 3.96 11.69 -19.91
CA PRO A 51 2.64 11.34 -20.40
C PRO A 51 2.45 9.83 -20.24
N LEU A 52 1.50 9.45 -19.37
CA LEU A 52 1.11 8.05 -19.21
C LEU A 52 0.43 7.56 -20.49
N PRO A 53 0.63 6.29 -20.89
CA PRO A 53 -0.06 5.73 -22.03
C PRO A 53 -1.58 5.77 -21.79
N PRO A 54 -2.40 6.06 -22.83
CA PRO A 54 -3.83 6.08 -22.69
C PRO A 54 -4.35 4.70 -22.33
N TRP A 55 -5.29 4.65 -21.39
CA TRP A 55 -5.99 3.42 -21.04
C TRP A 55 -6.71 2.85 -22.26
N ARG A 56 -6.63 1.53 -22.45
CA ARG A 56 -7.28 0.81 -23.54
C ARG A 56 -8.18 -0.28 -22.98
N GLU A 57 -9.42 -0.31 -23.45
CA GLU A 57 -10.37 -1.35 -23.12
C GLU A 57 -9.93 -2.69 -23.72
N ARG A 58 -9.93 -3.74 -22.89
CA ARG A 58 -9.65 -5.12 -23.31
C ARG A 58 -10.98 -5.83 -23.55
N THR A 59 -11.21 -6.29 -24.77
CA THR A 59 -12.45 -6.94 -25.22
C THR A 59 -12.25 -8.41 -25.61
N ASP A 60 -11.02 -8.90 -25.56
CA ASP A 60 -10.61 -10.24 -25.99
C ASP A 60 -10.67 -11.31 -24.88
N GLU A 61 -11.03 -10.93 -23.66
CA GLU A 61 -11.06 -11.81 -22.48
C GLU A 61 -12.46 -12.37 -22.16
N SER A 62 -12.52 -13.58 -21.60
CA SER A 62 -13.76 -14.14 -21.08
C SER A 62 -14.26 -13.38 -19.85
N ILE A 63 -15.58 -13.39 -19.62
CA ILE A 63 -16.23 -12.67 -18.50
C ILE A 63 -15.63 -13.09 -17.14
N GLU A 64 -15.32 -14.37 -16.96
CA GLU A 64 -14.71 -14.88 -15.72
C GLU A 64 -13.28 -14.36 -15.53
N THR A 65 -12.47 -14.35 -16.60
CA THR A 65 -11.12 -13.80 -16.59
C THR A 65 -11.15 -12.30 -16.26
N LYS A 66 -12.08 -11.56 -16.87
CA LYS A 66 -12.30 -10.14 -16.59
C LYS A 66 -12.64 -9.88 -15.14
N ARG A 67 -13.55 -10.67 -14.55
CA ARG A 67 -13.89 -10.57 -13.11
C ARG A 67 -12.68 -10.83 -12.22
N ALA A 68 -11.88 -11.85 -12.52
CA ALA A 68 -10.68 -12.16 -11.74
C ALA A 68 -9.64 -11.03 -11.83
N ARG A 69 -9.43 -10.47 -13.02
CA ARG A 69 -8.55 -9.31 -13.25
C ARG A 69 -9.03 -8.08 -12.48
N LEU A 70 -10.29 -7.70 -12.62
CA LEU A 70 -10.87 -6.53 -11.94
C LEU A 70 -10.83 -6.69 -10.42
N LEU A 71 -11.05 -7.90 -9.90
CA LEU A 71 -10.90 -8.18 -8.47
C LEU A 71 -9.46 -7.97 -8.00
N TYR A 72 -8.46 -8.40 -8.79
CA TYR A 72 -7.05 -8.19 -8.49
C TYR A 72 -6.68 -6.70 -8.51
N GLU A 73 -7.08 -5.98 -9.56
CA GLU A 73 -6.84 -4.53 -9.71
C GLU A 73 -7.49 -3.70 -8.61
N SER A 74 -8.65 -4.14 -8.11
CA SER A 74 -9.33 -3.50 -6.96
C SER A 74 -8.54 -3.64 -5.65
N ARG A 75 -7.75 -4.72 -5.50
CA ARG A 75 -6.96 -5.01 -4.30
C ARG A 75 -5.53 -4.47 -4.36
N LYS A 76 -5.04 -4.12 -5.55
CA LYS A 76 -3.65 -3.69 -5.78
C LYS A 76 -3.56 -2.19 -6.03
N ARG A 77 -4.07 -1.41 -5.08
CA ARG A 77 -4.07 0.07 -5.13
C ARG A 77 -2.96 0.64 -4.26
N GLY A 78 -2.54 1.88 -4.54
CA GLY A 78 -1.46 2.54 -3.79
C GLY A 78 -1.83 2.90 -2.34
N MET A 79 -3.13 3.03 -2.05
CA MET A 79 -3.67 3.39 -0.74
C MET A 79 -4.57 2.30 -0.13
N LEU A 80 -4.56 2.19 1.20
CA LEU A 80 -5.31 1.16 1.92
C LEU A 80 -6.81 1.43 1.94
N GLU A 81 -7.20 2.70 1.98
CA GLU A 81 -8.57 3.19 1.99
C GLU A 81 -9.33 2.67 0.77
N ASN A 82 -8.78 2.90 -0.43
CA ASN A 82 -9.35 2.38 -1.66
C ASN A 82 -9.28 0.85 -1.75
N CYS A 83 -8.19 0.23 -1.28
CA CYS A 83 -8.11 -1.23 -1.25
C CYS A 83 -9.29 -1.82 -0.47
N ILE A 84 -9.62 -1.28 0.70
CA ILE A 84 -10.71 -1.80 1.54
C ILE A 84 -12.06 -1.52 0.88
N LEU A 85 -12.31 -0.28 0.44
CA LEU A 85 -13.57 0.11 -0.21
C LEU A 85 -13.86 -0.73 -1.46
N LEU A 86 -12.91 -0.76 -2.40
CA LEU A 86 -13.08 -1.43 -3.69
C LEU A 86 -13.04 -2.95 -3.54
N SER A 87 -12.25 -3.52 -2.64
CA SER A 87 -12.22 -4.99 -2.46
C SER A 87 -13.53 -5.55 -1.91
N LEU A 88 -14.17 -4.83 -0.98
CA LEU A 88 -15.48 -5.22 -0.45
C LEU A 88 -16.57 -5.09 -1.52
N PHE A 89 -16.58 -3.98 -2.25
CA PHE A 89 -17.49 -3.75 -3.37
C PHE A 89 -17.32 -4.83 -4.46
N ALA A 90 -16.09 -5.06 -4.90
CA ALA A 90 -15.76 -6.04 -5.93
C ALA A 90 -16.22 -7.45 -5.52
N LYS A 91 -15.98 -7.85 -4.26
CA LYS A 91 -16.39 -9.17 -3.75
C LYS A 91 -17.91 -9.36 -3.77
N ALA A 92 -18.69 -8.33 -3.47
CA ALA A 92 -20.15 -8.42 -3.43
C ALA A 92 -20.79 -8.34 -4.83
N HIS A 93 -20.28 -7.46 -5.69
CA HIS A 93 -20.97 -7.09 -6.93
C HIS A 93 -20.40 -7.73 -8.20
N LEU A 94 -19.11 -8.08 -8.28
CA LEU A 94 -18.51 -8.61 -9.53
C LEU A 94 -19.19 -9.89 -10.04
N HIS A 95 -19.65 -10.76 -9.14
CA HIS A 95 -20.32 -12.01 -9.50
C HIS A 95 -21.68 -11.80 -10.18
N HIS A 96 -22.38 -10.71 -9.83
CA HIS A 96 -23.74 -10.42 -10.29
C HIS A 96 -23.77 -9.41 -11.45
N MET A 97 -22.65 -8.74 -11.73
CA MET A 97 -22.57 -7.74 -12.80
C MET A 97 -22.56 -8.36 -14.20
N THR A 98 -23.23 -7.67 -15.11
CA THR A 98 -23.21 -7.91 -16.56
C THR A 98 -21.91 -7.41 -17.19
N GLU A 99 -21.57 -7.87 -18.39
CA GLU A 99 -20.36 -7.44 -19.11
C GLU A 99 -20.26 -5.92 -19.27
N LYS A 100 -21.37 -5.25 -19.62
CA LYS A 100 -21.43 -3.78 -19.71
C LYS A 100 -21.05 -3.10 -18.40
N GLN A 101 -21.52 -3.62 -17.27
CA GLN A 101 -21.20 -3.09 -15.95
C GLN A 101 -19.74 -3.35 -15.56
N LEU A 102 -19.20 -4.51 -15.93
CA LEU A 102 -17.78 -4.80 -15.74
C LEU A 102 -16.90 -3.84 -16.53
N ASN A 103 -17.28 -3.47 -17.76
CA ASN A 103 -16.54 -2.51 -18.57
C ASN A 103 -16.61 -1.10 -17.97
N LEU A 104 -17.76 -0.69 -17.44
CA LEU A 104 -17.89 0.58 -16.73
C LEU A 104 -17.04 0.60 -15.45
N TYR A 105 -17.00 -0.52 -14.72
CA TYR A 105 -16.15 -0.65 -13.54
C TYR A 105 -14.67 -0.60 -13.90
N ASP A 106 -14.24 -1.29 -14.97
CA ASP A 106 -12.88 -1.26 -15.50
C ASP A 106 -12.42 0.17 -15.81
N ARG A 107 -13.29 0.95 -16.49
CA ARG A 107 -13.04 2.37 -16.74
C ARG A 107 -12.93 3.17 -15.44
N LEU A 108 -13.91 3.05 -14.55
CA LEU A 108 -13.93 3.79 -13.28
C LEU A 108 -12.64 3.64 -12.48
N ILE A 109 -12.09 2.42 -12.42
CA ILE A 109 -10.91 2.14 -11.60
C ILE A 109 -9.59 2.42 -12.33
N ASN A 110 -9.53 2.31 -13.66
CA ASN A 110 -8.27 2.40 -14.43
C ASN A 110 -8.10 3.68 -15.26
N GLU A 111 -9.17 4.45 -15.46
CA GLU A 111 -9.13 5.77 -16.12
C GLU A 111 -8.40 6.86 -15.29
N PRO A 112 -8.62 6.98 -13.96
CA PRO A 112 -7.90 8.00 -13.19
C PRO A 112 -6.45 7.60 -12.96
N SER A 113 -5.53 8.52 -13.23
CA SER A 113 -4.11 8.36 -12.91
C SER A 113 -3.81 8.37 -11.42
N ASN A 114 -4.73 8.91 -10.60
CA ASN A 114 -4.56 9.09 -9.16
C ASN A 114 -5.68 8.40 -8.37
N ASP A 115 -5.29 7.52 -7.45
CA ASP A 115 -6.23 6.81 -6.56
C ASP A 115 -6.99 7.78 -5.62
N TRP A 116 -6.44 8.95 -5.28
CA TRP A 116 -7.14 9.92 -4.44
C TRP A 116 -8.43 10.44 -5.08
N ASP A 117 -8.48 10.57 -6.40
CA ASP A 117 -9.67 11.05 -7.09
C ASP A 117 -10.83 10.06 -6.90
N ILE A 118 -10.56 8.76 -6.97
CA ILE A 118 -11.53 7.69 -6.71
C ILE A 118 -12.09 7.80 -5.29
N TYR A 119 -11.21 8.03 -4.30
CA TYR A 119 -11.62 8.16 -2.90
C TYR A 119 -12.54 9.38 -2.71
N TYR A 120 -12.18 10.51 -3.32
CA TYR A 120 -12.95 11.74 -3.25
C TYR A 120 -14.31 11.64 -3.96
N TRP A 121 -14.38 10.91 -5.08
CA TRP A 121 -15.64 10.59 -5.75
C TRP A 121 -16.54 9.72 -4.87
N ALA A 122 -15.97 8.70 -4.23
CA ALA A 122 -16.72 7.79 -3.36
C ALA A 122 -17.24 8.48 -2.09
N THR A 123 -16.46 9.41 -1.52
CA THR A 123 -16.83 10.17 -0.31
C THR A 123 -17.64 11.43 -0.59
N GLY A 124 -17.77 11.85 -1.85
CA GLY A 124 -18.47 13.08 -2.23
C GLY A 124 -17.78 14.37 -1.75
N THR A 125 -16.51 14.28 -1.32
CA THR A 125 -15.74 15.42 -0.80
C THR A 125 -14.81 16.05 -1.85
N GLY A 126 -14.82 15.51 -3.08
CA GLY A 126 -13.99 15.98 -4.19
C GLY A 126 -14.31 17.39 -4.66
N HIS A 127 -13.27 18.23 -4.70
CA HIS A 127 -13.28 19.59 -5.21
C HIS A 127 -13.84 19.66 -6.66
N ASP A 128 -14.99 20.31 -6.80
CA ASP A 128 -15.67 20.61 -8.07
C ASP A 128 -14.95 21.69 -8.90
N LYS A 129 -13.70 21.47 -9.35
CA LYS A 129 -12.96 22.49 -10.12
C LYS A 129 -12.43 22.11 -11.50
N GLN A 130 -12.46 20.85 -11.96
CA GLN A 130 -11.93 20.54 -13.30
C GLN A 130 -12.70 19.49 -14.12
N HIS A 131 -13.57 18.67 -13.51
CA HIS A 131 -14.36 17.71 -14.28
C HIS A 131 -15.52 18.33 -15.06
N LYS A 132 -15.95 19.55 -14.73
CA LYS A 132 -17.02 20.25 -15.45
C LYS A 132 -16.60 20.88 -16.79
N VAL A 133 -15.29 20.92 -17.11
CA VAL A 133 -14.80 21.60 -18.33
C VAL A 133 -14.68 20.65 -19.54
N LYS A 134 -14.66 19.33 -19.35
CA LYS A 134 -14.52 18.35 -20.45
C LYS A 134 -15.77 17.54 -20.79
N ILE A 135 -16.82 17.60 -19.96
CA ILE A 135 -18.16 17.11 -20.32
C ILE A 135 -19.04 18.26 -20.80
N GLY A 136 -18.52 19.05 -21.75
CA GLY A 136 -19.34 19.88 -22.62
C GLY A 136 -20.11 19.00 -23.61
N LEU A 137 -20.99 18.13 -23.08
CA LEU A 137 -22.11 17.66 -23.87
C LEU A 137 -23.06 18.86 -23.97
N GLY A 138 -23.12 19.44 -25.16
CA GLY A 138 -24.25 20.26 -25.53
C GLY A 138 -25.52 19.44 -25.32
N LEU A 139 -26.34 19.87 -24.37
CA LEU A 139 -27.79 19.87 -24.50
C LEU A 139 -28.36 20.78 -23.40
N ILE A 140 -29.17 21.73 -23.88
CA ILE A 140 -29.89 22.81 -23.20
C ILE A 140 -29.05 24.09 -23.00
#